data_AF-A0A7Y2BGS3-F1
#
_entry.id   AF-A0A7Y2BGS3-F1
#
_cell.length_a   1.000
_cell.length_b   1.000
_cell.length_c   1.000
_cell.angle_alpha   90.00
_cell.angle_beta   90.00
_cell.angle_gamma   90.00
#
_symmetry.space_group_name_H-M   'P 1'
#
loop_
_entity.id
_entity.type
_entity.pdbx_description
1 polymer ?
#
loop_
_entity_poly.entity_id
_entity_poly.type
_entity_poly.pdbx_seq_one_letter_code
_entity_poly.pdbx_strand_id
1 'polypeptide(L)'
;MSIWKRSFAIALAIAALFLPGKNISKAETSGTIVIRYASLAPPSSAFGKILKAWGRTFKKETEGRAELRFYTGGSQGDERDFIRKIRAGQIDAAGITTTGMGMVVRPILVLTAPGLITEMHQLVRVRTALRQRFEAMFRSAGFELLTWGDGGKNRLFSTQPFARPSDLKSGRPWAWKDDPVFAGYLGVIGANPVRVGANEVYGGLQTRMIDTVPSSCIMAVAIQWYTKLNYMAKQNFNILVGGSIIKNEVFAKLTPGDREILRNTAERGARAIDRIVLRDDENAYRTLIERGISVVDLGPHQAEWDAVATQARQQLAGRVYSKSLLAEVTKLASKK
;
A
#
# COMPACT_ATOMS: atom_id res chain seq x y z
N MET A 1 -8.04 77.59 54.46
CA MET A 1 -7.47 76.28 54.85
C MET A 1 -6.30 75.98 53.91
N SER A 2 -5.10 76.40 54.33
CA SER A 2 -4.00 75.54 54.84
C SER A 2 -3.19 74.90 53.71
N ILE A 3 -2.05 75.49 53.34
CA ILE A 3 -0.69 75.17 53.85
C ILE A 3 -0.19 73.83 53.24
N TRP A 4 0.70 73.83 52.23
CA TRP A 4 2.17 73.98 52.26
C TRP A 4 2.91 72.62 52.27
N LYS A 5 4.05 72.58 51.55
CA LYS A 5 5.18 71.62 51.65
C LYS A 5 5.00 70.24 50.99
N ARG A 6 6.01 69.54 50.45
CA ARG A 6 7.45 69.74 50.18
C ARG A 6 7.89 68.50 49.39
N SER A 7 8.90 68.66 48.53
CA SER A 7 9.72 67.58 47.99
C SER A 7 10.31 66.69 49.10
N PHE A 8 10.42 65.38 48.88
CA PHE A 8 11.48 64.57 49.47
C PHE A 8 11.76 63.32 48.62
N ALA A 9 13.03 63.15 48.26
CA ALA A 9 13.58 61.97 47.64
C ALA A 9 13.71 60.83 48.66
N ILE A 10 13.50 59.59 48.22
CA ILE A 10 14.12 58.43 48.86
C ILE A 10 14.74 57.59 47.74
N ALA A 11 16.07 57.65 47.68
CA ALA A 11 16.88 56.65 47.03
C ALA A 11 16.80 55.35 47.83
N LEU A 12 16.44 54.25 47.18
CA LEU A 12 16.62 52.90 47.72
C LEU A 12 17.46 52.12 46.72
N ALA A 13 18.78 52.20 46.95
CA ALA A 13 19.72 51.23 46.44
C ALA A 13 19.55 49.95 47.26
N ILE A 14 19.01 48.89 46.65
CA ILE A 14 19.24 47.52 47.12
C ILE A 14 19.79 46.73 45.93
N ALA A 15 21.04 46.34 46.10
CA ALA A 15 21.76 45.39 45.28
C ALA A 15 20.95 44.09 45.14
N ALA A 16 20.47 43.81 43.93
CA ALA A 16 19.98 42.50 43.56
C ALA A 16 21.12 41.75 42.87
N LEU A 17 21.65 40.78 43.62
CA LEU A 17 22.64 39.78 43.28
C LEU A 17 22.72 39.39 41.80
N PHE A 18 23.95 39.42 41.28
CA PHE A 18 24.39 38.58 40.16
C PHE A 18 24.15 37.11 40.51
N LEU A 19 23.01 36.55 40.09
CA LEU A 19 22.84 35.11 39.98
C LEU A 19 23.51 34.65 38.67
N PRO A 20 24.45 33.69 38.69
CA PRO A 20 24.98 33.10 37.46
C PRO A 20 23.82 32.46 36.70
N GLY A 21 23.54 33.02 35.51
CA GLY A 21 22.50 32.54 34.62
C GLY A 21 22.70 31.05 34.35
N LYS A 22 21.75 30.23 34.78
CA LYS A 22 21.55 28.91 34.18
C LYS A 22 21.35 29.15 32.69
N ASN A 23 22.30 28.67 31.88
CA ASN A 23 22.12 28.47 30.45
C ASN A 23 20.93 27.52 30.27
N ILE A 24 19.73 28.07 30.21
CA ILE A 24 18.57 27.40 29.67
C ILE A 24 18.89 27.31 28.19
N SER A 25 19.41 26.15 27.79
CA SER A 25 19.45 25.76 26.38
C SER A 25 18.06 26.02 25.83
N LYS A 26 17.93 27.03 24.96
CA LYS A 26 16.76 27.19 24.12
C LYS A 26 16.65 25.88 23.36
N ALA A 27 15.74 25.01 23.79
CA ALA A 27 15.24 23.96 22.93
C ALA A 27 14.75 24.69 21.68
N GLU A 28 15.50 24.57 20.58
CA GLU A 28 15.00 24.96 19.27
C GLU A 28 13.66 24.24 19.11
N THR A 29 12.58 25.01 19.10
CA THR A 29 11.28 24.56 18.63
C THR A 29 11.41 24.33 17.13
N SER A 30 12.08 23.24 16.76
CA SER A 30 12.01 22.65 15.44
C SER A 30 10.52 22.40 15.19
N GLY A 31 9.95 23.11 14.22
CA GLY A 31 8.55 22.94 13.84
C GLY A 31 8.24 21.47 13.56
N THR A 32 6.98 21.07 13.77
CA THR A 32 6.52 19.70 13.51
C THR A 32 6.86 19.27 12.09
N ILE A 33 7.57 18.15 11.94
CA ILE A 33 7.83 17.54 10.64
C ILE A 33 6.53 16.88 10.14
N VAL A 34 5.92 17.46 9.11
CA VAL A 34 4.71 16.92 8.48
C VAL A 34 5.09 16.02 7.32
N ILE A 35 4.77 14.73 7.41
CA ILE A 35 4.96 13.75 6.34
C ILE A 35 3.63 13.57 5.60
N ARG A 36 3.55 14.05 4.36
CA ARG A 36 2.39 13.91 3.48
C ARG A 36 2.34 12.49 2.93
N TYR A 37 1.27 11.76 3.24
CA TYR A 37 1.12 10.34 2.92
C TYR A 37 -0.06 10.11 1.98
N ALA A 38 0.17 9.55 0.79
CA ALA A 38 -0.90 9.22 -0.16
C ALA A 38 -1.36 7.75 -0.06
N SER A 39 -2.66 7.48 -0.28
CA SER A 39 -3.19 6.12 -0.36
C SER A 39 -4.48 6.05 -1.20
N LEU A 40 -4.67 4.93 -1.90
CA LEU A 40 -5.94 4.61 -2.57
C LEU A 40 -7.03 4.15 -1.59
N ALA A 41 -6.68 3.67 -0.39
CA ALA A 41 -7.65 3.14 0.55
C ALA A 41 -8.70 4.20 0.93
N PRO A 42 -10.01 3.92 0.82
CA PRO A 42 -11.04 4.86 1.25
C PRO A 42 -10.94 5.15 2.75
N PRO A 43 -11.21 6.37 3.22
CA PRO A 43 -11.09 6.74 4.63
C PRO A 43 -12.02 5.93 5.55
N SER A 44 -13.19 5.52 5.04
CA SER A 44 -14.17 4.71 5.78
C SER A 44 -13.82 3.21 5.85
N SER A 45 -12.89 2.73 5.02
CA SER A 45 -12.46 1.33 4.98
C SER A 45 -11.65 0.94 6.21
N ALA A 46 -11.50 -0.36 6.45
CA ALA A 46 -10.65 -0.90 7.52
C ALA A 46 -9.20 -0.40 7.39
N PHE A 47 -8.65 -0.39 6.17
CA PHE A 47 -7.33 0.17 5.87
C PHE A 47 -7.24 1.66 6.22
N GLY A 48 -8.23 2.46 5.81
CA GLY A 48 -8.29 3.89 6.12
C GLY A 48 -8.34 4.18 7.62
N LYS A 49 -9.10 3.40 8.38
CA LYS A 49 -9.17 3.47 9.85
C LYS A 49 -7.82 3.15 10.50
N ILE A 50 -7.11 2.14 9.99
CA ILE A 50 -5.77 1.79 10.47
C ILE A 50 -4.77 2.90 10.17
N LEU A 51 -4.76 3.47 8.97
CA LEU A 51 -3.89 4.61 8.64
C LEU A 51 -4.14 5.79 9.60
N LYS A 52 -5.41 6.13 9.86
CA LYS A 52 -5.76 7.18 10.84
C LYS A 52 -5.29 6.85 12.26
N ALA A 53 -5.37 5.58 12.68
CA ALA A 53 -4.86 5.14 13.97
C ALA A 53 -3.33 5.24 14.03
N TRP A 54 -2.63 4.81 12.98
CA TRP A 54 -1.18 4.92 12.85
C TRP A 54 -0.71 6.37 12.99
N GLY A 55 -1.32 7.32 12.28
CA GLY A 55 -0.97 8.74 12.41
C GLY A 55 -1.13 9.30 13.82
N ARG A 56 -2.20 8.90 14.52
CA ARG A 56 -2.43 9.30 15.92
C ARG A 56 -1.36 8.75 16.85
N THR A 57 -1.02 7.46 16.70
CA THR A 57 0.02 6.82 17.51
C THR A 57 1.40 7.43 17.24
N PHE A 58 1.75 7.65 15.97
CA PHE A 58 3.02 8.27 15.58
C PHE A 58 3.16 9.69 16.14
N LYS A 59 2.13 10.53 16.01
CA LYS A 59 2.13 11.87 16.59
C LYS A 59 2.24 11.85 18.12
N LYS A 60 1.55 10.92 18.79
CA LYS A 60 1.61 10.78 20.25
C LYS A 60 3.00 10.37 20.73
N GLU A 61 3.60 9.36 20.11
CA GLU A 61 4.89 8.82 20.54
C GLU A 61 6.08 9.72 20.18
N THR A 62 5.94 10.56 19.17
CA THR A 62 6.90 11.63 18.86
C THR A 62 6.61 12.93 19.63
N GLU A 63 5.60 12.94 20.51
CA GLU A 63 5.18 14.12 21.28
C GLU A 63 4.92 15.35 20.39
N GLY A 64 4.43 15.11 19.16
CA GLY A 64 4.15 16.16 18.18
C GLY A 64 5.36 16.66 17.37
N ARG A 65 6.57 16.11 17.58
CA ARG A 65 7.74 16.45 16.75
C ARG A 65 7.56 16.06 15.29
N ALA A 66 6.80 15.00 15.02
CA ALA A 66 6.46 14.57 13.67
C ALA A 66 5.01 14.08 13.57
N GLU A 67 4.40 14.23 12.38
CA GLU A 67 3.05 13.72 12.13
C GLU A 67 2.87 13.21 10.69
N LEU A 68 1.90 12.31 10.52
CA LEU A 68 1.45 11.84 9.21
C LEU A 68 0.19 12.61 8.79
N ARG A 69 0.26 13.30 7.65
CA ARG A 69 -0.90 13.91 7.00
C ARG A 69 -1.36 13.01 5.85
N PHE A 70 -2.47 12.31 6.05
CA PHE A 70 -3.00 11.36 5.07
C PHE A 70 -3.87 12.02 4.01
N TYR A 71 -3.61 11.67 2.75
CA TYR A 71 -4.45 11.92 1.58
C TYR A 71 -4.93 10.57 1.04
N THR A 72 -6.12 10.15 1.46
CA THR A 72 -6.70 8.84 1.18
C THR A 72 -7.68 8.88 -0.01
N GLY A 73 -8.20 7.71 -0.39
CA GLY A 73 -9.24 7.57 -1.42
C GLY A 73 -8.81 8.00 -2.83
N GLY A 74 -7.51 7.99 -3.14
CA GLY A 74 -7.03 8.38 -4.47
C GLY A 74 -7.12 9.88 -4.76
N SER A 75 -7.34 10.73 -3.75
CA SER A 75 -7.37 12.20 -3.90
C SER A 75 -6.07 12.80 -4.49
N GLN A 76 -4.97 12.04 -4.45
CA GLN A 76 -3.69 12.42 -5.03
C GLN A 76 -3.39 11.75 -6.38
N GLY A 77 -4.39 11.16 -7.03
CA GLY A 77 -4.24 10.39 -8.26
C GLY A 77 -4.08 8.90 -7.97
N ASP A 78 -3.37 8.21 -8.85
CA ASP A 78 -3.07 6.77 -8.72
C ASP A 78 -1.61 6.54 -8.26
N GLU A 79 -1.18 5.29 -8.07
CA GLU A 79 0.15 4.94 -7.55
C GLU A 79 1.28 5.53 -8.40
N ARG A 80 1.10 5.62 -9.72
CA ARG A 80 2.02 6.33 -10.62
C ARG A 80 2.15 7.81 -10.26
N ASP A 81 1.04 8.48 -9.97
CA ASP A 81 1.05 9.87 -9.53
C ASP A 81 1.70 10.00 -8.16
N PHE A 82 1.46 9.06 -7.24
CA PHE A 82 2.08 9.09 -5.92
C PHE A 82 3.61 9.06 -6.06
N ILE A 83 4.15 8.14 -6.87
CA ILE A 83 5.60 8.02 -7.07
C ILE A 83 6.17 9.25 -7.76
N ARG A 84 5.49 9.79 -8.78
CA ARG A 84 5.89 11.03 -9.45
C ARG A 84 5.91 12.21 -8.47
N LYS A 85 4.87 12.35 -7.66
CA LYS A 85 4.73 13.40 -6.65
C LYS A 85 5.75 13.25 -5.53
N ILE A 86 6.11 12.03 -5.12
CA ILE A 86 7.18 11.81 -4.14
C ILE A 86 8.53 12.23 -4.70
N ARG A 87 8.85 11.85 -5.94
CA ARG A 87 10.09 12.29 -6.61
C ARG A 87 10.16 13.81 -6.72
N ALA A 88 9.04 14.46 -7.02
CA ALA A 88 8.92 15.91 -7.11
C ALA A 88 8.81 16.63 -5.74
N GLY A 89 8.78 15.92 -4.62
CA GLY A 89 8.65 16.52 -3.29
C GLY A 89 7.27 17.15 -2.99
N GLN A 90 6.22 16.75 -3.72
CA GLN A 90 4.83 17.18 -3.51
C GLN A 90 4.07 16.29 -2.51
N ILE A 91 4.50 15.03 -2.39
CA ILE A 91 4.09 14.04 -1.38
C ILE A 91 5.37 13.43 -0.81
N ASP A 92 5.35 12.88 0.39
CA ASP A 92 6.55 12.40 1.06
C ASP A 92 6.59 10.87 1.21
N ALA A 93 5.42 10.27 1.36
CA ALA A 93 5.22 8.84 1.56
C ALA A 93 3.95 8.36 0.87
N ALA A 94 3.84 7.05 0.62
CA ALA A 94 2.62 6.46 0.09
C ALA A 94 2.47 4.98 0.48
N GLY A 95 1.22 4.55 0.59
CA GLY A 95 0.85 3.14 0.56
C GLY A 95 0.59 2.73 -0.87
N ILE A 96 1.31 1.72 -1.34
CA ILE A 96 1.31 1.26 -2.74
C ILE A 96 1.21 -0.27 -2.80
N THR A 97 0.64 -0.78 -3.87
CA THR A 97 0.65 -2.19 -4.22
C THR A 97 1.92 -2.54 -5.00
N THR A 98 2.06 -3.80 -5.40
CA THR A 98 3.13 -4.24 -6.29
C THR A 98 3.19 -3.47 -7.60
N THR A 99 2.08 -2.90 -8.07
CA THR A 99 2.03 -1.99 -9.22
C THR A 99 3.00 -0.82 -9.03
N GLY A 100 2.82 -0.02 -7.98
CA GLY A 100 3.70 1.09 -7.64
C GLY A 100 5.07 0.62 -7.19
N MET A 101 5.16 -0.46 -6.40
CA MET A 101 6.46 -0.97 -5.94
C MET A 101 7.34 -1.36 -7.13
N GLY A 102 6.76 -1.95 -8.19
CA GLY A 102 7.47 -2.32 -9.41
C GLY A 102 7.97 -1.14 -10.24
N MET A 103 7.42 0.06 -10.05
CA MET A 103 7.93 1.29 -10.66
C MET A 103 9.17 1.84 -9.94
N VAL A 104 9.42 1.39 -8.70
CA VAL A 104 10.61 1.74 -7.89
C VAL A 104 11.64 0.62 -7.96
N VAL A 105 11.21 -0.61 -7.66
CA VAL A 105 12.03 -1.83 -7.64
C VAL A 105 11.37 -2.88 -8.52
N ARG A 106 11.66 -2.84 -9.83
CA ARG A 106 11.04 -3.75 -10.81
C ARG A 106 11.12 -5.25 -10.47
N PRO A 107 12.24 -5.80 -9.91
CA PRO A 107 12.32 -7.21 -9.54
C PRO A 107 11.27 -7.69 -8.52
N ILE A 108 10.67 -6.78 -7.75
CA ILE A 108 9.66 -7.13 -6.74
C ILE A 108 8.38 -7.73 -7.34
N LEU A 109 8.13 -7.47 -8.63
CA LEU A 109 6.99 -8.00 -9.38
C LEU A 109 7.00 -9.53 -9.48
N VAL A 110 8.11 -10.19 -9.13
CA VAL A 110 8.16 -11.66 -8.99
C VAL A 110 7.18 -12.17 -7.92
N LEU A 111 6.83 -11.34 -6.92
CA LEU A 111 5.90 -11.73 -5.85
C LEU A 111 4.46 -11.91 -6.34
N THR A 112 4.11 -11.36 -7.50
CA THR A 112 2.79 -11.50 -8.12
C THR A 112 2.83 -12.36 -9.39
N ALA A 113 3.93 -13.08 -9.62
CA ALA A 113 4.05 -14.02 -10.72
C ALA A 113 2.82 -14.96 -10.76
N PRO A 114 2.10 -15.05 -11.90
CA PRO A 114 0.83 -15.76 -12.02
C PRO A 114 0.86 -17.14 -11.38
N GLY A 115 -0.08 -17.49 -10.50
CA GLY A 115 -0.20 -18.83 -9.91
C GLY A 115 0.99 -19.33 -9.07
N LEU A 116 1.98 -18.49 -8.75
CA LEU A 116 3.16 -18.92 -8.00
C LEU A 116 2.98 -18.81 -6.48
N ILE A 117 2.42 -17.69 -6.03
CA ILE A 117 2.16 -17.41 -4.62
C ILE A 117 0.66 -17.14 -4.48
N THR A 118 -0.07 -18.18 -4.11
CA THR A 118 -1.53 -18.14 -3.92
C THR A 118 -1.91 -18.20 -2.45
N GLU A 119 -1.01 -18.59 -1.55
CA GLU A 119 -1.32 -18.66 -0.13
C GLU A 119 -0.45 -17.72 0.70
N MET A 120 -1.05 -17.16 1.76
CA MET A 120 -0.36 -16.19 2.64
C MET A 120 0.92 -16.76 3.25
N HIS A 121 0.92 -18.03 3.63
CA HIS A 121 2.09 -18.68 4.22
C HIS A 121 3.25 -18.80 3.20
N GLN A 122 2.96 -19.00 1.91
CA GLN A 122 3.96 -18.97 0.85
C GLN A 122 4.58 -17.58 0.72
N LEU A 123 3.72 -16.54 0.70
CA LEU A 123 4.16 -15.14 0.63
C LEU A 123 5.07 -14.78 1.80
N VAL A 124 4.67 -15.13 3.03
CA VAL A 124 5.46 -14.87 4.25
C VAL A 124 6.84 -15.51 4.17
N ARG A 125 6.93 -16.78 3.73
CA ARG A 125 8.23 -17.45 3.55
C ARG A 125 9.11 -16.72 2.53
N VAL A 126 8.57 -16.45 1.35
CA VAL A 126 9.31 -15.79 0.25
C VAL A 126 9.79 -14.40 0.68
N ARG A 127 8.88 -13.59 1.24
CA ARG A 127 9.21 -12.24 1.70
C ARG A 127 10.24 -12.26 2.81
N THR A 128 10.12 -13.16 3.79
CA THR A 128 11.09 -13.25 4.89
C THR A 128 12.50 -13.52 4.36
N ALA A 129 12.63 -14.48 3.44
CA ALA A 129 13.91 -14.80 2.82
C ALA A 129 14.51 -13.66 1.97
N LEU A 130 13.65 -12.89 1.29
CA LEU A 130 14.09 -11.83 0.36
C LEU A 130 14.02 -10.41 0.94
N ARG A 131 13.60 -10.25 2.20
CA ARG A 131 13.29 -8.97 2.84
C ARG A 131 14.44 -7.97 2.71
N GLN A 132 15.61 -8.34 3.21
CA GLN A 132 16.78 -7.47 3.22
C GLN A 132 17.20 -7.05 1.80
N ARG A 133 17.09 -7.97 0.83
CA ARG A 133 17.40 -7.72 -0.58
C ARG A 133 16.47 -6.68 -1.19
N PHE A 134 15.15 -6.81 -0.99
CA PHE A 134 14.19 -5.84 -1.51
C PHE A 134 14.30 -4.49 -0.79
N GLU A 135 14.45 -4.47 0.53
CA GLU A 135 14.65 -3.23 1.29
C GLU A 135 15.91 -2.48 0.84
N ALA A 136 17.02 -3.18 0.58
CA ALA A 136 18.24 -2.57 0.04
C ALA A 136 18.03 -1.99 -1.37
N MET A 137 17.25 -2.66 -2.23
CA MET A 137 16.89 -2.13 -3.55
C MET A 137 16.04 -0.87 -3.46
N PHE A 138 15.06 -0.83 -2.54
CA PHE A 138 14.28 0.39 -2.30
C PHE A 138 15.16 1.54 -1.84
N ARG A 139 16.04 1.29 -0.85
CA ARG A 139 16.97 2.32 -0.34
C ARG A 139 17.85 2.87 -1.45
N SER A 140 18.39 1.99 -2.30
CA SER A 140 19.19 2.36 -3.46
C SER A 140 18.40 3.17 -4.50
N ALA A 141 17.08 2.94 -4.60
CA ALA A 141 16.19 3.67 -5.47
C ALA A 141 15.66 4.99 -4.87
N GLY A 142 16.14 5.40 -3.69
CA GLY A 142 15.77 6.66 -3.04
C GLY A 142 14.57 6.58 -2.08
N PHE A 143 14.16 5.38 -1.68
CA PHE A 143 13.01 5.16 -0.81
C PHE A 143 13.32 4.19 0.34
N GLU A 144 12.78 4.45 1.53
CA GLU A 144 12.70 3.44 2.58
C GLU A 144 11.38 2.69 2.46
N LEU A 145 11.43 1.36 2.47
CA LEU A 145 10.26 0.51 2.65
C LEU A 145 9.98 0.41 4.16
N LEU A 146 8.98 1.16 4.65
CA LEU A 146 8.64 1.22 6.06
C LEU A 146 8.00 -0.09 6.53
N THR A 147 7.06 -0.61 5.75
CA THR A 147 6.36 -1.86 6.04
C THR A 147 5.92 -2.56 4.77
N TRP A 148 5.76 -3.87 4.88
CA TRP A 148 4.89 -4.62 3.98
C TRP A 148 3.42 -4.40 4.38
N GLY A 149 2.51 -4.65 3.45
CA GLY A 149 1.08 -4.65 3.74
C GLY A 149 0.34 -5.40 2.64
N ASP A 150 -0.52 -6.34 3.03
CA ASP A 150 -1.24 -7.18 2.08
C ASP A 150 -2.71 -6.76 1.98
N GLY A 151 -3.30 -6.99 0.80
CA GLY A 151 -4.69 -6.69 0.50
C GLY A 151 -5.59 -7.91 0.47
N GLY A 152 -5.06 -9.11 0.72
CA GLY A 152 -5.80 -10.38 0.75
C GLY A 152 -5.68 -11.22 -0.51
N LYS A 153 -6.44 -12.32 -0.54
CA LYS A 153 -6.45 -13.26 -1.67
C LYS A 153 -7.11 -12.59 -2.87
N ASN A 154 -6.37 -12.47 -3.95
CA ASN A 154 -6.83 -11.82 -5.17
C ASN A 154 -7.57 -12.84 -6.05
N ARG A 155 -8.81 -12.53 -6.42
CA ARG A 155 -9.71 -13.37 -7.22
C ARG A 155 -10.12 -12.60 -8.46
N LEU A 156 -10.48 -13.34 -9.52
CA LEU A 156 -11.12 -12.74 -10.67
C LEU A 156 -12.61 -12.54 -10.36
N PHE A 157 -13.10 -11.34 -10.66
CA PHE A 157 -14.52 -11.02 -10.68
C PHE A 157 -14.94 -10.67 -12.09
N SER A 158 -16.18 -10.99 -12.45
CA SER A 158 -16.72 -10.65 -13.76
C SER A 158 -18.20 -10.27 -13.72
N THR A 159 -18.65 -9.51 -14.71
CA THR A 159 -20.07 -9.30 -15.00
C THR A 159 -20.70 -10.46 -15.76
N GLN A 160 -19.88 -11.29 -16.42
CA GLN A 160 -20.29 -12.44 -17.22
C GLN A 160 -19.80 -13.76 -16.59
N PRO A 161 -20.47 -14.89 -16.82
CA PRO A 161 -19.95 -16.20 -16.42
C PRO A 161 -18.58 -16.45 -17.07
N PHE A 162 -17.68 -17.08 -16.33
CA PHE A 162 -16.38 -17.52 -16.84
C PHE A 162 -15.91 -18.74 -16.05
N ALA A 163 -15.38 -19.76 -16.71
CA ALA A 163 -14.79 -20.94 -16.08
C ALA A 163 -13.40 -21.27 -16.65
N ARG A 164 -13.16 -20.93 -17.91
CA ARG A 164 -11.91 -21.17 -18.64
C ARG A 164 -11.14 -19.87 -18.85
N PRO A 165 -9.81 -19.93 -19.02
CA PRO A 165 -9.05 -18.75 -19.45
C PRO A 165 -9.59 -18.15 -20.75
N SER A 166 -10.01 -19.00 -21.71
CA SER A 166 -10.54 -18.58 -23.00
C SER A 166 -11.77 -17.67 -22.91
N ASP A 167 -12.55 -17.76 -21.83
CA ASP A 167 -13.76 -16.96 -21.64
C ASP A 167 -13.42 -15.47 -21.45
N LEU A 168 -12.19 -15.17 -21.02
CA LEU A 168 -11.71 -13.80 -20.90
C LEU A 168 -11.31 -13.18 -22.25
N LYS A 169 -11.12 -13.98 -23.32
CA LYS A 169 -10.72 -13.47 -24.65
C LYS A 169 -11.78 -12.58 -25.27
N SER A 170 -13.06 -12.96 -25.12
CA SER A 170 -14.21 -12.21 -25.60
C SER A 170 -14.63 -11.08 -24.65
N GLY A 171 -14.04 -11.04 -23.46
CA GLY A 171 -14.31 -10.02 -22.44
C GLY A 171 -13.49 -8.76 -22.63
N ARG A 172 -13.65 -7.85 -21.67
CA ARG A 172 -12.90 -6.61 -21.52
C ARG A 172 -12.26 -6.59 -20.12
N PRO A 173 -11.30 -7.49 -19.86
CA PRO A 173 -10.64 -7.53 -18.57
C PRO A 173 -9.83 -6.25 -18.36
N TRP A 174 -9.93 -5.69 -17.16
CA TRP A 174 -9.07 -4.59 -16.77
C TRP A 174 -7.70 -5.11 -16.40
N ALA A 175 -6.66 -4.44 -16.90
CA ALA A 175 -5.33 -4.52 -16.32
C ALA A 175 -4.94 -3.13 -15.85
N TRP A 176 -4.36 -3.04 -14.64
CA TRP A 176 -3.82 -1.78 -14.18
C TRP A 176 -2.79 -1.27 -15.20
N LYS A 177 -2.91 0.00 -15.58
CA LYS A 177 -2.05 0.63 -16.59
C LYS A 177 -0.56 0.32 -16.38
N ASP A 178 -0.12 0.24 -15.13
CA ASP A 178 1.29 0.09 -14.75
C ASP A 178 1.68 -1.30 -14.26
N ASP A 179 0.77 -2.28 -14.37
CA ASP A 179 1.05 -3.67 -14.03
C ASP A 179 1.39 -4.48 -15.29
N PRO A 180 2.68 -4.73 -15.58
CA PRO A 180 3.08 -5.56 -16.71
C PRO A 180 2.82 -7.06 -16.47
N VAL A 181 2.65 -7.50 -15.22
CA VAL A 181 2.49 -8.91 -14.88
C VAL A 181 1.09 -9.38 -15.26
N PHE A 182 0.04 -8.70 -14.77
CA PHE A 182 -1.33 -9.08 -15.10
C PHE A 182 -1.67 -8.80 -16.56
N ALA A 183 -1.15 -7.70 -17.14
CA ALA A 183 -1.29 -7.44 -18.57
C ALA A 183 -0.63 -8.54 -19.43
N GLY A 184 0.57 -9.00 -19.06
CA GLY A 184 1.24 -10.11 -19.75
C GLY A 184 0.50 -11.43 -19.60
N TYR A 185 -0.07 -11.70 -18.43
CA TYR A 185 -0.92 -12.87 -18.18
C TYR A 185 -2.16 -12.89 -19.08
N LEU A 186 -2.89 -11.77 -19.17
CA LEU A 186 -4.03 -11.63 -20.09
C LEU A 186 -3.61 -11.73 -21.57
N GLY A 187 -2.42 -11.26 -21.91
CA GLY A 187 -1.84 -11.42 -23.25
C GLY A 187 -1.61 -12.89 -23.62
N VAL A 188 -1.13 -13.72 -22.68
CA VAL A 188 -0.99 -15.17 -22.88
C VAL A 188 -2.34 -15.85 -23.04
N ILE A 189 -3.35 -15.38 -22.29
CA ILE A 189 -4.74 -15.83 -22.50
C ILE A 189 -5.22 -15.47 -23.91
N GLY A 190 -4.68 -14.42 -24.54
CA GLY A 190 -5.17 -13.87 -25.80
C GLY A 190 -6.30 -12.87 -25.63
N ALA A 191 -6.49 -12.34 -24.42
CA ALA A 191 -7.43 -11.25 -24.15
C ALA A 191 -6.78 -9.90 -24.43
N ASN A 192 -7.60 -8.90 -24.78
CA ASN A 192 -7.16 -7.52 -24.98
C ASN A 192 -7.58 -6.64 -23.79
N PRO A 193 -6.70 -6.38 -22.82
CA PRO A 193 -7.10 -5.70 -21.59
C PRO A 193 -7.35 -4.21 -21.79
N VAL A 194 -8.35 -3.69 -21.06
CA VAL A 194 -8.55 -2.25 -20.88
C VAL A 194 -7.53 -1.76 -19.85
N ARG A 195 -6.60 -0.90 -20.28
CA ARG A 195 -5.46 -0.44 -19.47
C ARG A 195 -5.68 0.97 -18.93
N VAL A 196 -6.31 1.05 -17.77
CA VAL A 196 -6.64 2.30 -17.07
C VAL A 196 -6.17 2.26 -15.61
N GLY A 197 -6.18 3.41 -14.93
CA GLY A 197 -5.87 3.49 -13.50
C GLY A 197 -6.97 2.89 -12.62
N ALA A 198 -6.66 2.54 -11.37
CA ALA A 198 -7.63 1.94 -10.45
C ALA A 198 -8.83 2.86 -10.19
N ASN A 199 -8.63 4.18 -10.21
CA ASN A 199 -9.69 5.18 -10.01
C ASN A 199 -10.73 5.18 -11.15
N GLU A 200 -10.38 4.70 -12.34
CA GLU A 200 -11.26 4.69 -13.52
C GLU A 200 -12.11 3.40 -13.59
N VAL A 201 -11.77 2.37 -12.80
CA VAL A 201 -12.38 1.04 -12.91
C VAL A 201 -13.86 1.04 -12.56
N TYR A 202 -14.28 1.73 -11.51
CA TYR A 202 -15.70 1.75 -11.12
C TYR A 202 -16.57 2.36 -12.22
N GLY A 203 -16.15 3.50 -12.80
CA GLY A 203 -16.82 4.10 -13.95
C GLY A 203 -16.77 3.21 -15.20
N GLY A 204 -15.65 2.51 -15.42
CA GLY A 204 -15.50 1.54 -16.50
C GLY A 204 -16.44 0.34 -16.35
N LEU A 205 -16.67 -0.16 -15.14
CA LEU A 205 -17.66 -1.19 -14.85
C LEU A 205 -19.09 -0.67 -15.07
N GLN A 206 -19.40 0.56 -14.63
CA GLN A 206 -20.72 1.19 -14.83
C GLN A 206 -21.07 1.35 -16.32
N THR A 207 -20.10 1.80 -17.11
CA THR A 207 -20.25 2.01 -18.57
C THR A 207 -20.07 0.74 -19.38
N ARG A 208 -19.78 -0.40 -18.72
CA ARG A 208 -19.47 -1.70 -19.34
C ARG A 208 -18.22 -1.71 -20.22
N MET A 209 -17.39 -0.66 -20.15
CA MET A 209 -16.06 -0.64 -20.77
C MET A 209 -15.16 -1.73 -20.19
N ILE A 210 -15.31 -2.04 -18.90
CA ILE A 210 -14.65 -3.14 -18.20
C ILE A 210 -15.71 -4.15 -17.79
N ASP A 211 -15.41 -5.45 -17.91
CA ASP A 211 -16.30 -6.51 -17.41
C ASP A 211 -15.64 -7.44 -16.40
N THR A 212 -14.31 -7.48 -16.34
CA THR A 212 -13.57 -8.42 -15.49
C THR A 212 -12.46 -7.67 -14.76
N VAL A 213 -12.31 -7.92 -13.46
CA VAL A 213 -11.28 -7.26 -12.62
C VAL A 213 -10.66 -8.27 -11.65
N PRO A 214 -9.33 -8.25 -11.43
CA PRO A 214 -8.73 -8.87 -10.26
C PRO A 214 -8.97 -7.98 -9.03
N SER A 215 -9.46 -8.56 -7.93
CA SER A 215 -9.51 -7.89 -6.63
C SER A 215 -9.49 -8.91 -5.50
N SER A 216 -9.10 -8.51 -4.29
CA SER A 216 -9.52 -9.22 -3.09
C SER A 216 -10.98 -8.91 -2.75
N CYS A 217 -11.63 -9.79 -1.99
CA CYS A 217 -13.01 -9.58 -1.57
C CYS A 217 -13.12 -8.34 -0.67
N ILE A 218 -12.16 -8.14 0.25
CA ILE A 218 -12.12 -6.96 1.12
C ILE A 218 -12.02 -5.68 0.29
N MET A 219 -11.14 -5.64 -0.71
CA MET A 219 -11.00 -4.46 -1.54
C MET A 219 -12.22 -4.24 -2.42
N ALA A 220 -12.77 -5.29 -3.04
CA ALA A 220 -13.96 -5.20 -3.87
C ALA A 220 -15.15 -4.58 -3.10
N VAL A 221 -15.29 -4.93 -1.82
CA VAL A 221 -16.25 -4.31 -0.89
C VAL A 221 -15.86 -2.87 -0.57
N ALA A 222 -14.61 -2.61 -0.17
CA ALA A 222 -14.16 -1.30 0.28
C ALA A 222 -14.32 -0.21 -0.80
N ILE A 223 -14.04 -0.54 -2.07
CA ILE A 223 -14.14 0.39 -3.21
C ILE A 223 -15.42 0.19 -4.04
N GLN A 224 -16.37 -0.61 -3.54
CA GLN A 224 -17.71 -0.81 -4.09
C GLN A 224 -17.78 -1.43 -5.50
N TRP A 225 -16.68 -2.00 -6.01
CA TRP A 225 -16.67 -2.68 -7.32
C TRP A 225 -17.68 -3.82 -7.40
N TYR A 226 -17.93 -4.52 -6.28
CA TYR A 226 -18.88 -5.64 -6.24
C TYR A 226 -20.30 -5.25 -6.70
N THR A 227 -20.70 -3.99 -6.59
CA THR A 227 -22.03 -3.50 -7.00
C THR A 227 -22.28 -3.56 -8.51
N LYS A 228 -21.24 -3.87 -9.29
CA LYS A 228 -21.29 -3.98 -10.76
C LYS A 228 -20.87 -5.35 -11.26
N LEU A 229 -20.51 -6.26 -10.36
CA LEU A 229 -20.00 -7.60 -10.69
C LEU A 229 -21.07 -8.63 -10.34
N ASN A 230 -21.06 -9.76 -11.05
CA ASN A 230 -22.06 -10.83 -10.87
C ASN A 230 -21.42 -12.17 -10.49
N TYR A 231 -20.16 -12.38 -10.89
CA TYR A 231 -19.43 -13.63 -10.71
C TYR A 231 -18.09 -13.38 -10.02
N MET A 232 -17.66 -14.34 -9.20
CA MET A 232 -16.30 -14.38 -8.67
C MET A 232 -15.73 -15.79 -8.72
N ALA A 233 -14.43 -15.90 -9.00
CA ALA A 233 -13.73 -17.17 -8.92
C ALA A 233 -13.65 -17.66 -7.47
N LYS A 234 -13.91 -18.95 -7.26
CA LYS A 234 -13.67 -19.62 -5.97
C LYS A 234 -12.17 -19.62 -5.64
N GLN A 235 -11.35 -19.98 -6.61
CA GLN A 235 -9.91 -20.01 -6.51
C GLN A 235 -9.35 -18.60 -6.57
N ASN A 236 -8.28 -18.38 -5.80
CA ASN A 236 -7.50 -17.17 -5.88
C ASN A 236 -6.33 -17.34 -6.86
N PHE A 237 -5.94 -16.23 -7.48
CA PHE A 237 -4.93 -16.20 -8.52
C PHE A 237 -3.54 -15.79 -8.00
N ASN A 238 -3.51 -14.88 -7.03
CA ASN A 238 -2.33 -14.51 -6.25
C ASN A 238 -2.74 -13.85 -4.93
N ILE A 239 -1.78 -13.28 -4.20
CA ILE A 239 -2.04 -12.36 -3.09
C ILE A 239 -1.86 -10.92 -3.58
N LEU A 240 -2.74 -10.02 -3.17
CA LEU A 240 -2.55 -8.58 -3.38
C LEU A 240 -1.45 -8.09 -2.44
N VAL A 241 -0.24 -7.95 -2.96
CA VAL A 241 0.97 -7.56 -2.22
C VAL A 241 1.15 -6.05 -2.30
N GLY A 242 1.48 -5.40 -1.18
CA GLY A 242 1.81 -3.97 -1.13
C GLY A 242 2.77 -3.62 0.01
N GLY A 243 2.89 -2.31 0.28
CA GLY A 243 3.73 -1.77 1.34
C GLY A 243 3.64 -0.25 1.45
N SER A 244 4.29 0.28 2.48
CA SER A 244 4.39 1.71 2.74
C SER A 244 5.81 2.18 2.43
N ILE A 245 5.96 3.19 1.57
CA ILE A 245 7.25 3.79 1.22
C ILE A 245 7.34 5.25 1.67
N ILE A 246 8.56 5.72 1.95
CA ILE A 246 8.88 7.13 2.22
C ILE A 246 10.15 7.53 1.47
N LYS A 247 10.22 8.76 0.95
CA LYS A 247 11.46 9.26 0.32
C LYS A 247 12.61 9.28 1.34
N ASN A 248 13.79 8.79 0.96
CA ASN A 248 14.96 8.73 1.84
C ASN A 248 15.28 10.09 2.48
N GLU A 249 15.23 11.15 1.68
CA GLU A 249 15.49 12.53 2.15
C GLU A 249 14.52 12.96 3.26
N VAL A 250 13.25 12.58 3.17
CA VAL A 250 12.26 12.91 4.21
C VAL A 250 12.49 12.06 5.44
N PHE A 251 12.75 10.77 5.25
CA PHE A 251 13.09 9.87 6.35
C PHE A 251 14.35 10.33 7.11
N ALA A 252 15.35 10.87 6.41
CA ALA A 252 16.57 11.38 6.98
C ALA A 252 16.40 12.67 7.82
N LYS A 253 15.31 13.43 7.63
CA LYS A 253 14.99 14.62 8.44
C LYS A 253 14.53 14.28 9.86
N LEU A 254 14.06 13.06 10.08
CA LEU A 254 13.66 12.59 11.40
C LEU A 254 14.89 12.28 12.26
N THR A 255 14.80 12.55 13.56
CA THR A 255 15.82 12.12 14.51
C THR A 255 15.95 10.58 14.50
N PRO A 256 17.09 9.99 14.91
CA PRO A 256 17.21 8.55 15.04
C PRO A 256 16.08 7.91 15.86
N GLY A 257 15.66 8.57 16.95
CA GLY A 257 14.52 8.14 17.77
C GLY A 257 13.19 8.21 17.03
N ASP A 258 12.88 9.32 16.36
CA ASP A 258 11.62 9.47 15.63
C ASP A 258 11.55 8.55 14.39
N ARG A 259 12.70 8.22 13.77
CA ARG A 259 12.79 7.18 12.72
C ARG A 259 12.39 5.81 13.25
N GLU A 260 12.85 5.45 14.43
CA GLU A 260 12.52 4.17 15.06
C GLU A 260 11.05 4.13 15.49
N ILE A 261 10.53 5.24 16.03
CA ILE A 261 9.10 5.39 16.32
C ILE A 261 8.26 5.26 15.04
N LEU A 262 8.68 5.87 13.93
CA LEU A 262 7.99 5.73 12.64
C LEU A 262 7.94 4.26 12.20
N ARG A 263 9.06 3.55 12.24
CA ARG A 263 9.10 2.11 11.89
C ARG A 263 8.21 1.27 12.80
N ASN A 264 8.33 1.44 14.11
CA ASN A 264 7.57 0.64 15.09
C ASN A 264 6.06 0.91 15.05
N THR A 265 5.66 2.16 14.84
CA THR A 265 4.25 2.53 14.68
C THR A 265 3.69 2.03 13.34
N ALA A 266 4.47 2.12 12.26
CA ALA A 266 4.08 1.59 10.95
C ALA A 266 3.89 0.07 11.01
N GLU A 267 4.84 -0.64 11.60
CA GLU A 267 4.83 -2.09 11.76
C GLU A 267 3.64 -2.57 12.62
N ARG A 268 3.26 -1.83 13.67
CA ARG A 268 2.00 -2.08 14.40
C ARG A 268 0.76 -1.90 13.51
N GLY A 269 0.77 -0.90 12.64
CA GLY A 269 -0.26 -0.69 11.62
C GLY A 269 -0.33 -1.85 10.63
N ALA A 270 0.81 -2.30 10.10
CA ALA A 270 0.90 -3.44 9.19
C ALA A 270 0.36 -4.73 9.83
N ARG A 271 0.75 -5.05 11.08
CA ARG A 271 0.18 -6.20 11.81
C ARG A 271 -1.32 -6.08 12.07
N ALA A 272 -1.87 -4.87 12.15
CA ALA A 272 -3.31 -4.68 12.23
C ALA A 272 -3.98 -4.94 10.87
N ILE A 273 -3.34 -4.54 9.77
CA ILE A 273 -3.78 -4.87 8.41
C ILE A 273 -3.77 -6.39 8.21
N ASP A 274 -2.68 -7.08 8.53
CA ASP A 274 -2.56 -8.53 8.33
C ASP A 274 -3.65 -9.30 9.08
N ARG A 275 -3.96 -8.91 10.31
CA ARG A 275 -5.05 -9.50 11.10
C ARG A 275 -6.41 -9.27 10.45
N ILE A 276 -6.66 -8.07 9.93
CA ILE A 276 -7.90 -7.78 9.20
C ILE A 276 -7.95 -8.57 7.90
N VAL A 277 -6.86 -8.67 7.16
CA VAL A 277 -6.83 -9.43 5.90
C VAL A 277 -7.13 -10.90 6.16
N LEU A 278 -6.48 -11.52 7.15
CA LEU A 278 -6.71 -12.92 7.47
C LEU A 278 -8.13 -13.21 7.97
N ARG A 279 -8.69 -12.31 8.81
CA ARG A 279 -10.02 -12.49 9.38
C ARG A 279 -11.14 -12.09 8.40
N ASP A 280 -10.98 -10.96 7.74
CA ASP A 280 -12.05 -10.28 7.01
C ASP A 280 -12.10 -10.67 5.52
N ASP A 281 -11.11 -11.37 4.95
CA ASP A 281 -11.19 -11.86 3.56
C ASP A 281 -12.28 -12.91 3.42
N GLU A 282 -12.36 -13.85 4.37
CA GLU A 282 -13.40 -14.88 4.42
C GLU A 282 -14.78 -14.27 4.69
N ASN A 283 -14.86 -13.31 5.62
CA ASN A 283 -16.12 -12.60 5.88
C ASN A 283 -16.59 -11.82 4.65
N ALA A 284 -15.68 -11.09 3.97
CA ALA A 284 -16.00 -10.37 2.75
C ALA A 284 -16.41 -11.34 1.63
N TYR A 285 -15.75 -12.49 1.50
CA TYR A 285 -16.15 -13.53 0.54
C TYR A 285 -17.60 -13.99 0.76
N ARG A 286 -17.98 -14.29 2.01
CA ARG A 286 -19.36 -14.67 2.36
C ARG A 286 -20.35 -13.54 2.12
N THR A 287 -20.03 -12.32 2.55
CA THR A 287 -20.87 -11.15 2.31
C THR A 287 -21.12 -10.90 0.81
N LEU A 288 -20.15 -11.20 -0.05
CA LEU A 288 -20.34 -11.07 -1.50
C LEU A 288 -21.33 -12.11 -2.03
N ILE A 289 -21.29 -13.34 -1.54
CA ILE A 289 -22.28 -14.39 -1.87
C ILE A 289 -23.67 -13.99 -1.39
N GLU A 290 -23.81 -13.53 -0.15
CA GLU A 290 -25.07 -13.04 0.42
C GLU A 290 -25.66 -11.87 -0.37
N ARG A 291 -24.79 -11.07 -1.00
CA ARG A 291 -25.17 -9.95 -1.88
C ARG A 291 -25.41 -10.34 -3.33
N GLY A 292 -25.46 -11.65 -3.63
CA GLY A 292 -25.85 -12.18 -4.93
C GLY A 292 -24.70 -12.44 -5.91
N ILE A 293 -23.44 -12.32 -5.48
CA ILE A 293 -22.31 -12.73 -6.34
C ILE A 293 -22.30 -14.26 -6.45
N SER A 294 -22.35 -14.75 -7.69
CA SER A 294 -22.25 -16.17 -8.01
C SER A 294 -20.79 -16.63 -7.96
N VAL A 295 -20.52 -17.69 -7.21
CA VAL A 295 -19.19 -18.30 -7.16
C VAL A 295 -19.00 -19.24 -8.35
N VAL A 296 -17.91 -19.07 -9.09
CA VAL A 296 -17.53 -19.99 -10.16
C VAL A 296 -16.34 -20.83 -9.73
N ASP A 297 -16.50 -22.15 -9.79
CA ASP A 297 -15.43 -23.11 -9.51
C ASP A 297 -14.59 -23.30 -10.78
N LEU A 298 -13.33 -22.86 -10.72
CA LEU A 298 -12.36 -23.01 -11.83
C LEU A 298 -11.66 -24.39 -11.81
N GLY A 299 -11.90 -25.21 -10.78
CA GLY A 299 -11.27 -26.51 -10.59
C GLY A 299 -11.36 -27.45 -11.80
N PRO A 300 -12.51 -27.56 -12.48
CA PRO A 300 -12.63 -28.35 -13.71
C PRO A 300 -11.69 -27.93 -14.85
N HIS A 301 -11.19 -26.68 -14.81
CA HIS A 301 -10.29 -26.10 -15.82
C HIS A 301 -8.92 -25.71 -15.23
N GLN A 302 -8.55 -26.24 -14.05
CA GLN A 302 -7.32 -25.86 -13.35
C GLN A 302 -6.07 -26.04 -14.22
N ALA A 303 -5.99 -27.13 -14.99
CA ALA A 303 -4.86 -27.39 -15.88
C ALA A 303 -4.69 -26.31 -16.97
N GLU A 304 -5.79 -25.75 -17.48
CA GLU A 304 -5.75 -24.66 -18.47
C GLU A 304 -5.25 -23.37 -17.83
N TRP A 305 -5.73 -23.04 -16.63
CA TRP A 305 -5.27 -21.88 -15.85
C TRP A 305 -3.78 -21.99 -15.47
N ASP A 306 -3.33 -23.18 -15.06
CA ASP A 306 -1.94 -23.44 -14.71
C ASP A 306 -1.01 -23.37 -15.92
N ALA A 307 -1.46 -23.84 -17.09
CA ALA A 307 -0.71 -23.74 -18.34
C ALA A 307 -0.48 -22.28 -18.74
N VAL A 308 -1.54 -21.47 -18.74
CA VAL A 308 -1.46 -20.03 -19.00
C VAL A 308 -0.56 -19.34 -17.99
N ALA A 309 -0.73 -19.62 -16.69
CA ALA A 309 0.10 -19.02 -15.65
C ALA A 309 1.58 -19.37 -15.84
N THR A 310 1.89 -20.63 -16.18
CA THR A 310 3.25 -21.10 -16.45
C THR A 310 3.87 -20.40 -17.66
N GLN A 311 3.14 -20.32 -18.77
CA GLN A 311 3.59 -19.63 -19.97
C GLN A 311 3.80 -18.13 -19.72
N ALA A 312 2.90 -17.48 -18.97
CA ALA A 312 3.07 -16.08 -18.58
C ALA A 312 4.34 -15.88 -17.72
N ARG A 313 4.58 -16.74 -16.71
CA ARG A 313 5.80 -16.66 -15.90
C ARG A 313 7.07 -16.79 -16.76
N GLN A 314 7.07 -17.69 -17.75
CA GLN A 314 8.20 -17.88 -18.66
C GLN A 314 8.44 -16.65 -19.56
N GLN A 315 7.38 -16.05 -20.12
CA GLN A 315 7.50 -14.85 -20.97
C GLN A 315 7.92 -13.60 -20.19
N LEU A 316 7.49 -13.47 -18.93
CA LEU A 316 7.85 -12.36 -18.05
C LEU A 316 9.30 -12.49 -17.54
N ALA A 317 9.81 -13.71 -17.40
CA ALA A 317 11.17 -13.96 -16.93
C ALA A 317 12.23 -13.46 -17.93
N GLY A 318 13.17 -12.65 -17.46
CA GLY A 318 14.16 -11.95 -18.27
C GLY A 318 13.72 -10.55 -18.72
N ARG A 319 12.42 -10.22 -18.68
CA ARG A 319 11.87 -8.90 -19.07
C ARG A 319 11.37 -8.08 -17.88
N VAL A 320 10.75 -8.73 -16.90
CA VAL A 320 10.19 -8.09 -15.70
C VAL A 320 11.05 -8.38 -14.48
N TYR A 321 11.43 -9.64 -14.29
CA TYR A 321 12.33 -10.12 -13.25
C TYR A 321 13.27 -11.18 -13.84
N SER A 322 14.46 -11.37 -13.24
CA SER A 322 15.42 -12.35 -13.75
C SER A 322 14.90 -13.79 -13.63
N LYS A 323 15.33 -14.68 -14.53
CA LYS A 323 15.04 -16.12 -14.46
C LYS A 323 15.53 -16.75 -13.15
N SER A 324 16.70 -16.33 -12.65
CA SER A 324 17.26 -16.80 -11.37
C SER A 324 16.38 -16.43 -10.18
N LEU A 325 15.91 -15.18 -10.11
CA LEU A 325 14.98 -14.74 -9.07
C LEU A 325 13.64 -15.49 -9.14
N LEU A 326 13.10 -15.75 -10.34
CA LEU A 326 11.89 -16.57 -10.47
C LEU A 326 12.11 -17.99 -9.92
N ALA A 327 13.24 -18.63 -10.26
CA ALA A 327 13.59 -19.96 -9.76
C ALA A 327 13.76 -19.99 -8.23
N GLU A 328 14.43 -18.99 -7.67
CA GLU A 328 14.60 -18.80 -6.23
C GLU A 328 13.25 -18.67 -5.51
N VAL A 329 12.37 -17.78 -5.99
CA VAL A 329 11.03 -17.59 -5.44
C VAL A 329 10.19 -18.85 -5.54
N THR A 330 10.29 -19.58 -6.66
CA THR A 330 9.56 -20.84 -6.87
C THR A 330 9.98 -21.88 -5.84
N LYS A 331 11.30 -22.04 -5.62
CA LYS A 331 11.85 -22.94 -4.60
C LYS A 331 11.42 -22.55 -3.19
N LEU A 332 11.33 -21.27 -2.89
CA LEU A 332 10.91 -20.77 -1.57
C LEU A 332 9.40 -20.97 -1.34
N ALA A 333 8.58 -20.74 -2.36
CA ALA A 333 7.13 -20.90 -2.30
C ALA A 333 6.71 -22.37 -2.13
N SER A 334 7.42 -23.30 -2.80
CA SER A 334 7.10 -24.73 -2.81
C SER A 334 7.51 -25.51 -1.56
N LYS A 335 8.30 -24.93 -0.65
CA LYS A 335 8.63 -25.57 0.64
C LYS A 335 7.35 -25.77 1.44
N LYS A 336 7.10 -26.97 1.95
CA LYS A 336 5.95 -27.24 2.83
C LYS A 336 6.14 -26.51 4.16
#